data_AF-A0A842TB94-F1
#
_entry.id   AF-A0A842TB94-F1
#
_cell.length_a   1.000
_cell.length_b   1.000
_cell.length_c   1.000
_cell.angle_alpha   90.00
_cell.angle_beta   90.00
_cell.angle_gamma   90.00
#
_symmetry.space_group_name_H-M   'P 1'
#
loop_
_entity.id
_entity.type
_entity.pdbx_description
1 polymer ?
#
loop_
_entity_poly.entity_id
_entity_poly.type
_entity_poly.pdbx_seq_one_letter_code
_entity_poly.pdbx_strand_id
1 'polypeptide(L)'
;MKFIAKGITEEIAPNSNIYLYFDFKKVTDNLKDFWPIFLQRVIDQLTEGKRSILSDLLDPLDSVQRDMKLMKIFRNPTLVNNLLKLNSEFQKDKEVALSYFYDMDLDTKTISDFFYGIIDLALQSGYMVCLAFDELQFLDEIDTSNKLLKLFLEKFIRHIMEIFAIRKLYILISCLQNPDLKEWSKLKTKSKNFASIVQGKEVVLGQLTNKEKDRIVNQVPEKIGFDEENEKRFFTKVKESLMYYLPRDLLGHIAKVLDTMDFVGYTKFEIRKIFEDDARNYMTPRLKDKGFIHIESEPKKVGEYEIDIYAEKGTNRAGYVPKAFGEVTMIKKSGIKGKAEKFANWLYRMKDKEYRPKKGDFAFFVCPPNSLTKGAKEVLDANDIELYKFKSNNVEELMKQGKREIPISPTQEPVVPPEKEEEREEEKEVVIVKESKYSLQDVPGIGPAYAEKLNNAGIYSIKDLLGCNVKIKAKEIYGVGEASLNKWRQNARQISED
;
A
#
# COMPACT_ATOMS: atom_id res chain seq x y z
N MET A 1 23.81 20.04 -0.82
CA MET A 1 22.71 20.02 -1.80
C MET A 1 21.44 20.16 -1.00
N LYS A 2 20.66 21.24 -1.16
CA LYS A 2 19.40 21.40 -0.42
C LYS A 2 18.38 20.49 -1.13
N PHE A 3 17.89 19.46 -0.46
CA PHE A 3 16.93 18.52 -1.05
C PHE A 3 15.74 19.29 -1.59
N ILE A 4 15.40 19.06 -2.86
CA ILE A 4 14.23 19.67 -3.49
C ILE A 4 12.97 19.26 -2.71
N ALA A 5 12.97 18.03 -2.19
CA ALA A 5 11.91 17.50 -1.35
C ALA A 5 11.57 18.38 -0.14
N LYS A 6 12.55 18.98 0.54
CA LYS A 6 12.29 19.86 1.69
C LYS A 6 11.43 21.07 1.29
N GLY A 7 11.77 21.71 0.16
CA GLY A 7 10.98 22.82 -0.36
C GLY A 7 9.58 22.40 -0.79
N ILE A 8 9.43 21.21 -1.37
CA ILE A 8 8.13 20.64 -1.74
C ILE A 8 7.28 20.36 -0.49
N THR A 9 7.86 19.78 0.56
CA THR A 9 7.11 19.50 1.80
C THR A 9 6.66 20.79 2.49
N GLU A 10 7.50 21.82 2.47
CA GLU A 10 7.15 23.17 2.95
C GLU A 10 6.04 23.81 2.09
N GLU A 11 6.02 23.60 0.78
CA GLU A 11 4.94 24.10 -0.10
C GLU A 11 3.60 23.38 0.16
N ILE A 12 3.63 22.06 0.35
CA ILE A 12 2.43 21.23 0.55
C ILE A 12 1.79 21.48 1.93
N ALA A 13 2.61 21.60 2.98
CA ALA A 13 2.12 21.78 4.35
C ALA A 13 3.00 22.77 5.13
N PRO A 14 2.93 24.08 4.83
CA PRO A 14 3.88 25.09 5.33
C PRO A 14 3.97 25.20 6.85
N ASN A 15 2.90 24.86 7.56
CA ASN A 15 2.82 24.97 9.01
C ASN A 15 2.67 23.61 9.72
N SER A 16 2.67 22.51 8.97
CA SER A 16 2.38 21.17 9.51
C SER A 16 3.15 20.08 8.77
N ASN A 17 4.44 20.33 8.52
CA ASN A 17 5.36 19.34 7.98
C ASN A 17 6.53 19.10 8.94
N ILE A 18 7.04 17.88 8.93
CA ILE A 18 8.29 17.48 9.57
C ILE A 18 9.15 16.84 8.49
N TYR A 19 10.34 17.38 8.30
CA TYR A 19 11.33 16.84 7.36
C TYR A 19 12.56 16.39 8.15
N LEU A 20 12.74 15.07 8.29
CA LEU A 20 13.92 14.47 8.90
C LEU A 20 14.84 13.93 7.81
N TYR A 21 16.12 14.28 7.88
CA TYR A 21 17.14 13.98 6.88
C TYR A 21 18.34 13.25 7.48
N PHE A 22 18.77 12.20 6.80
CA PHE A 22 19.84 11.31 7.24
C PHE A 22 20.79 11.07 6.08
N ASP A 23 21.95 11.74 6.11
CA ASP A 23 23.06 11.53 5.17
C ASP A 23 23.98 10.43 5.69
N PHE A 24 23.80 9.18 5.24
CA PHE A 24 24.52 8.03 5.78
C PHE A 24 26.03 8.06 5.52
N LYS A 25 26.47 8.75 4.46
CA LYS A 25 27.90 8.99 4.21
C LYS A 25 28.59 9.79 5.32
N LYS A 26 27.83 10.61 6.05
CA LYS A 26 28.35 11.46 7.12
C LYS A 26 28.08 10.93 8.52
N VAL A 27 27.37 9.79 8.68
CA VAL A 27 26.97 9.30 10.01
C VAL A 27 28.21 8.84 10.77
N THR A 28 28.86 7.78 10.30
CA THR A 28 30.06 7.20 10.94
C THR A 28 30.72 6.24 9.96
N ASP A 29 31.95 5.83 10.24
CA ASP A 29 32.64 4.70 9.63
C ASP A 29 32.66 3.46 10.56
N ASN A 30 32.11 3.57 11.78
CA ASN A 30 32.12 2.52 12.80
C ASN A 30 30.71 2.06 13.17
N LEU A 31 30.45 0.75 13.04
CA LEU A 31 29.18 0.12 13.39
C LEU A 31 28.73 0.38 14.83
N LYS A 32 29.66 0.44 15.80
CA LYS A 32 29.31 0.67 17.22
C LYS A 32 28.71 2.06 17.44
N ASP A 33 29.18 3.04 16.68
CA ASP A 33 28.79 4.44 16.86
C ASP A 33 27.58 4.82 16.00
N PHE A 34 27.15 3.93 15.10
CA PHE A 34 26.07 4.19 14.16
C PHE A 34 24.76 4.60 14.85
N TRP A 35 24.29 3.79 15.79
CA TRP A 35 23.00 4.04 16.46
C TRP A 35 23.03 5.28 17.37
N PRO A 36 24.08 5.49 18.20
CA PRO A 36 24.23 6.74 18.95
C PRO A 36 24.24 7.98 18.04
N ILE A 37 25.02 7.98 16.96
CA ILE A 37 25.09 9.15 16.06
C ILE A 37 23.79 9.32 15.27
N PHE A 38 23.12 8.23 14.89
CA PHE A 38 21.79 8.28 14.29
C PHE A 38 20.78 8.96 15.23
N LEU A 39 20.74 8.55 16.50
CA LEU A 39 19.89 9.17 17.52
C LEU A 39 20.23 10.64 17.73
N GLN A 40 21.52 10.97 17.83
CA GLN A 40 21.98 12.36 17.96
C GLN A 40 21.44 13.22 16.82
N ARG A 41 21.53 12.75 15.57
CA ARG A 41 20.99 13.46 14.41
C ARG A 41 19.48 13.62 14.43
N VAL A 42 18.74 12.67 15.00
CA VAL A 42 17.29 12.83 15.20
C VAL A 42 17.05 13.99 16.17
N ILE A 43 17.75 14.01 17.30
CA ILE A 43 17.58 15.01 18.36
C ILE A 43 17.98 16.40 17.89
N ASP A 44 19.12 16.52 17.21
CA ASP A 44 19.57 17.78 16.65
C ASP A 44 18.50 18.34 15.71
N GLN A 45 17.95 17.54 14.81
CA GLN A 45 16.89 17.98 13.90
C GLN A 45 15.57 18.32 14.60
N LEU A 46 15.23 17.64 15.69
CA LEU A 46 14.03 17.95 16.46
C LEU A 46 14.15 19.25 17.27
N THR A 47 15.37 19.62 17.64
CA THR A 47 15.68 20.76 18.52
C THR A 47 16.26 21.98 17.79
N GLU A 48 16.69 21.83 16.53
CA GLU A 48 17.31 22.88 15.74
C GLU A 48 16.31 24.02 15.40
N GLY A 49 16.80 25.27 15.52
CA GLY A 49 16.08 26.48 15.11
C GLY A 49 15.35 27.21 16.23
N LYS A 50 14.76 28.37 15.89
CA LYS A 50 14.01 29.22 16.85
C LYS A 50 12.67 28.61 17.29
N ARG A 51 12.10 27.74 16.45
CA ARG A 51 10.86 27.02 16.69
C ARG A 51 11.15 25.56 16.45
N SER A 52 11.40 24.84 17.53
CA SER A 52 11.81 23.44 17.43
C SER A 52 10.63 22.57 17.05
N ILE A 53 10.87 21.53 16.24
CA ILE A 53 9.86 20.54 15.86
C ILE A 53 9.26 19.91 17.12
N LEU A 54 10.10 19.69 18.13
CA LEU A 54 9.67 19.12 19.40
C LEU A 54 8.66 20.01 20.14
N SER A 55 8.91 21.32 20.22
CA SER A 55 7.99 22.27 20.84
C SER A 55 6.66 22.31 20.08
N ASP A 56 6.69 22.30 18.76
CA ASP A 56 5.49 22.24 17.92
C ASP A 56 4.64 20.98 18.14
N LEU A 57 5.28 19.86 18.48
CA LEU A 57 4.59 18.61 18.78
C LEU A 57 4.01 18.55 20.20
N LEU A 58 4.65 19.21 21.17
CA LEU A 58 4.37 19.07 22.59
C LEU A 58 3.56 20.21 23.20
N ASP A 59 3.81 21.45 22.78
CA ASP A 59 3.21 22.65 23.37
C ASP A 59 1.68 22.76 23.14
N PRO A 60 1.10 22.25 22.04
CA PRO A 60 -0.36 22.24 21.87
C PRO A 60 -1.11 21.34 22.86
N LEU A 61 -0.42 20.48 23.61
CA LEU A 61 -1.01 19.54 24.55
C LEU A 61 -0.95 20.12 25.96
N ASP A 62 -2.06 20.06 26.72
CA ASP A 62 -1.99 20.35 28.15
C ASP A 62 -1.08 19.34 28.88
N SER A 63 -0.51 19.72 30.03
CA SER A 63 0.50 18.92 30.70
C SER A 63 0.05 17.49 31.02
N VAL A 64 -1.21 17.31 31.42
CA VAL A 64 -1.76 15.98 31.77
C VAL A 64 -1.97 15.15 30.50
N GLN A 65 -2.57 15.72 29.46
CA GLN A 65 -2.76 15.05 28.17
C GLN A 65 -1.43 14.70 27.51
N ARG A 66 -0.44 15.60 27.61
CA ARG A 66 0.90 15.42 27.08
C ARG A 66 1.55 14.18 27.71
N ASP A 67 1.62 14.12 29.03
CA ASP A 67 2.27 13.01 29.74
C ASP A 67 1.57 11.68 29.45
N MET A 68 0.24 11.65 29.48
CA MET A 68 -0.55 10.46 29.13
C MET A 68 -0.32 10.01 27.68
N LYS A 69 -0.32 10.95 26.71
CA LYS A 69 -0.12 10.66 25.29
C LYS A 69 1.28 10.16 25.03
N LEU A 70 2.30 10.79 25.61
CA LEU A 70 3.69 10.36 25.50
C LEU A 70 3.89 8.98 26.13
N MET A 71 3.35 8.73 27.33
CA MET A 71 3.44 7.41 27.96
C MET A 71 2.78 6.31 27.12
N LYS A 72 1.64 6.61 26.48
CA LYS A 72 0.96 5.67 25.58
C LYS A 72 1.80 5.33 24.34
N ILE A 73 2.49 6.33 23.79
CA ILE A 73 3.31 6.19 22.57
C ILE A 73 4.63 5.49 22.87
N PHE A 74 5.42 6.03 23.80
CA PHE A 74 6.79 5.58 24.05
C PHE A 74 6.88 4.39 25.00
N ARG A 75 5.88 4.18 25.88
CA ARG A 75 5.82 3.09 26.88
C ARG A 75 7.08 2.95 27.74
N ASN A 76 7.84 4.04 27.88
CA ASN A 76 9.09 4.09 28.62
C ASN A 76 9.14 5.41 29.41
N PRO A 77 8.94 5.37 30.74
CA PRO A 77 8.92 6.57 31.58
C PRO A 77 10.22 7.39 31.49
N THR A 78 11.36 6.72 31.35
CA THR A 78 12.67 7.38 31.26
C THR A 78 12.80 8.16 29.95
N LEU A 79 12.37 7.59 28.82
CA LEU A 79 12.33 8.30 27.54
C LEU A 79 11.38 9.50 27.61
N VAL A 80 10.18 9.32 28.15
CA VAL A 80 9.19 10.40 28.27
C VAL A 80 9.72 11.54 29.13
N ASN A 81 10.30 11.23 30.29
CA ASN A 81 10.87 12.26 31.18
C ASN A 81 12.00 13.05 30.50
N ASN A 82 12.92 12.36 29.81
CA ASN A 82 14.00 13.06 29.11
C ASN A 82 13.51 13.83 27.88
N LEU A 83 12.47 13.35 27.18
CA LEU A 83 11.83 14.10 26.09
C LEU A 83 11.17 15.39 26.58
N LEU A 84 10.50 15.35 27.74
CA LEU A 84 9.90 16.53 28.37
C LEU A 84 10.97 17.52 28.83
N LYS A 85 12.06 17.04 29.43
CA LYS A 85 13.21 17.87 29.80
C LYS A 85 13.89 18.51 28.61
N LEU A 86 13.96 17.80 27.48
CA LEU A 86 14.51 18.33 26.23
C LEU A 86 13.69 19.53 25.70
N ASN A 87 12.37 19.55 25.94
CA ASN A 87 11.48 20.69 25.63
C ASN A 87 11.34 21.70 26.79
N SER A 88 12.07 21.55 27.89
CA SER A 88 11.97 22.46 29.05
C SER A 88 12.53 23.85 28.73
N GLU A 89 12.01 24.91 29.37
CA GLU A 89 12.63 26.24 29.30
C GLU A 89 13.93 26.32 30.11
N PHE A 90 14.13 25.40 31.07
CA PHE A 90 15.31 25.39 31.93
C PHE A 90 16.50 24.73 31.23
N GLN A 91 17.55 25.50 31.02
CA GLN A 91 18.79 25.03 30.37
C GLN A 91 19.38 23.77 31.05
N LYS A 92 19.32 23.70 32.38
CA LYS A 92 19.80 22.54 33.15
C LYS A 92 19.04 21.26 32.82
N ASP A 93 17.73 21.33 32.59
CA ASP A 93 16.93 20.16 32.22
C ASP A 93 17.32 19.66 30.83
N LYS A 94 17.53 20.58 29.88
CA LYS A 94 18.01 20.23 28.54
C LYS A 94 19.36 19.54 28.59
N GLU A 95 20.31 20.05 29.38
CA GLU A 95 21.64 19.44 29.55
C GLU A 95 21.54 18.02 30.11
N VAL A 96 20.66 17.79 31.09
CA VAL A 96 20.40 16.43 31.62
C VAL A 96 19.81 15.51 30.55
N ALA A 97 18.86 16.00 29.75
CA ALA A 97 18.27 15.22 28.66
C ALA A 97 19.28 14.90 27.55
N LEU A 98 20.09 15.89 27.15
CA LEU A 98 21.13 15.70 26.14
C LEU A 98 22.18 14.68 26.60
N SER A 99 22.60 14.74 27.87
CA SER A 99 23.50 13.73 28.44
C SER A 99 22.88 12.33 28.42
N TYR A 100 21.58 12.21 28.75
CA TYR A 100 20.88 10.93 28.63
C TYR A 100 20.90 10.37 27.20
N PHE A 101 20.68 11.21 26.19
CA PHE A 101 20.63 10.76 24.80
C PHE A 101 22.00 10.58 24.12
N TYR A 102 23.02 11.31 24.56
CA TYR A 102 24.35 11.32 23.92
C TYR A 102 25.39 10.48 24.66
N ASP A 103 25.31 10.39 25.99
CA ASP A 103 26.34 9.75 26.81
C ASP A 103 25.96 8.34 27.28
N MET A 104 24.69 7.95 27.19
CA MET A 104 24.25 6.61 27.58
C MET A 104 24.36 5.62 26.43
N ASP A 105 24.80 4.40 26.76
CA ASP A 105 24.79 3.24 25.86
C ASP A 105 23.35 2.73 25.70
N LEU A 106 22.51 3.49 24.98
CA LEU A 106 21.13 3.15 24.70
C LEU A 106 21.07 2.00 23.70
N ASP A 107 20.29 0.97 24.02
CA ASP A 107 20.11 -0.15 23.11
C ASP A 107 19.34 0.25 21.83
N THR A 108 19.56 -0.52 20.76
CA THR A 108 18.91 -0.28 19.45
C THR A 108 17.38 -0.26 19.53
N LYS A 109 16.80 -1.00 20.49
CA LYS A 109 15.35 -1.04 20.69
C LYS A 109 14.84 0.30 21.20
N THR A 110 15.49 0.87 22.21
CA THR A 110 15.17 2.16 22.81
C THR A 110 15.29 3.29 21.80
N ILE A 111 16.34 3.25 20.97
CA ILE A 111 16.55 4.21 19.87
C ILE A 111 15.43 4.09 18.82
N SER A 112 15.06 2.85 18.45
CA SER A 112 13.97 2.60 17.51
C SER A 112 12.61 3.05 18.07
N ASP A 113 12.31 2.72 19.33
CA ASP A 113 11.08 3.11 20.03
C ASP A 113 10.98 4.64 20.13
N PHE A 114 12.09 5.32 20.41
CA PHE A 114 12.16 6.77 20.40
C PHE A 114 11.82 7.33 19.00
N PHE A 115 12.52 6.85 17.97
CA PHE A 115 12.31 7.33 16.60
C PHE A 115 10.87 7.11 16.10
N TYR A 116 10.33 5.90 16.29
CA TYR A 116 8.95 5.58 15.91
C TYR A 116 7.93 6.37 16.73
N GLY A 117 8.20 6.58 18.02
CA GLY A 117 7.33 7.36 18.89
C GLY A 117 7.21 8.82 18.44
N ILE A 118 8.31 9.42 17.98
CA ILE A 118 8.30 10.77 17.40
C ILE A 118 7.46 10.81 16.12
N ILE A 119 7.63 9.83 15.22
CA ILE A 119 6.84 9.74 13.98
C ILE A 119 5.35 9.54 14.30
N ASP A 120 5.02 8.65 15.23
CA ASP A 120 3.64 8.39 15.64
C ASP A 120 3.00 9.66 16.23
N LEU A 121 3.71 10.33 17.14
CA LEU A 121 3.27 11.58 17.75
C LEU A 121 2.97 12.64 16.69
N ALA A 122 3.88 12.84 15.74
CA ALA A 122 3.72 13.79 14.65
C ALA A 122 2.50 13.50 13.79
N LEU A 123 2.38 12.25 13.33
CA LEU A 123 1.26 11.84 12.49
C LEU A 123 -0.08 11.92 13.24
N GLN A 124 -0.11 11.58 14.54
CA GLN A 124 -1.31 11.74 15.38
C GLN A 124 -1.68 13.21 15.60
N SER A 125 -0.69 14.11 15.57
CA SER A 125 -0.90 15.56 15.65
C SER A 125 -1.22 16.20 14.29
N GLY A 126 -1.44 15.38 13.24
CA GLY A 126 -1.86 15.85 11.92
C GLY A 126 -0.74 16.39 11.04
N TYR A 127 0.52 16.24 11.46
CA TYR A 127 1.67 16.64 10.65
C TYR A 127 1.85 15.67 9.48
N MET A 128 2.30 16.21 8.36
CA MET A 128 2.91 15.47 7.28
C MET A 128 4.37 15.17 7.65
N VAL A 129 4.78 13.91 7.65
CA VAL A 129 6.15 13.52 7.97
C VAL A 129 6.86 13.08 6.72
N CYS A 130 8.05 13.60 6.48
CA CYS A 130 8.94 13.20 5.39
C CYS A 130 10.28 12.75 5.96
N LEU A 131 10.65 11.50 5.70
CA LEU A 131 11.90 10.89 6.15
C LEU A 131 12.81 10.72 4.94
N ALA A 132 13.92 11.43 4.89
CA ALA A 132 14.89 11.36 3.82
C ALA A 132 16.15 10.62 4.25
N PHE A 133 16.37 9.44 3.68
CA PHE A 133 17.50 8.57 3.90
C PHE A 133 18.42 8.62 2.68
N ASP A 134 19.48 9.43 2.75
CA ASP A 134 20.42 9.66 1.67
C ASP A 134 21.70 8.83 1.82
N GLU A 135 22.28 8.47 0.68
CA GLU A 135 23.51 7.69 0.59
C GLU A 135 23.44 6.35 1.37
N LEU A 136 22.28 5.69 1.36
CA LEU A 136 22.01 4.49 2.17
C LEU A 136 23.00 3.34 1.95
N GLN A 137 23.61 3.27 0.76
CA GLN A 137 24.64 2.27 0.45
C GLN A 137 25.91 2.40 1.31
N PHE A 138 26.15 3.56 1.93
CA PHE A 138 27.26 3.71 2.88
C PHE A 138 27.05 2.88 4.16
N LEU A 139 25.84 2.38 4.42
CA LEU A 139 25.63 1.40 5.50
C LEU A 139 26.43 0.11 5.25
N ASP A 140 26.71 -0.26 4.00
CA ASP A 140 27.57 -1.41 3.67
C ASP A 140 29.06 -1.09 3.90
N GLU A 141 29.46 0.17 3.82
CA GLU A 141 30.81 0.60 4.18
C GLU A 141 31.02 0.55 5.70
N ILE A 142 30.00 0.91 6.47
CA ILE A 142 29.98 0.82 7.95
C ILE A 142 29.95 -0.64 8.43
N ASP A 143 29.19 -1.48 7.74
CA ASP A 143 29.06 -2.90 8.03
C ASP A 143 29.14 -3.74 6.75
N THR A 144 30.35 -4.18 6.44
CA THR A 144 30.66 -5.03 5.27
C THR A 144 29.94 -6.39 5.26
N SER A 145 29.31 -6.79 6.38
CA SER A 145 28.46 -7.99 6.42
C SER A 145 27.04 -7.76 5.88
N ASN A 146 26.71 -6.51 5.52
CA ASN A 146 25.39 -6.03 5.09
C ASN A 146 24.28 -6.24 6.13
N LYS A 147 24.61 -6.60 7.39
CA LYS A 147 23.61 -6.81 8.44
C LYS A 147 22.95 -5.50 8.82
N LEU A 148 23.71 -4.40 8.87
CA LEU A 148 23.18 -3.08 9.16
C LEU A 148 22.23 -2.59 8.08
N LEU A 149 22.63 -2.67 6.81
CA LEU A 149 21.76 -2.29 5.69
C LEU A 149 20.47 -3.12 5.69
N LYS A 150 20.59 -4.44 5.91
CA LYS A 150 19.42 -5.34 6.00
C LYS A 150 18.55 -5.01 7.20
N LEU A 151 19.14 -4.76 8.37
CA LEU A 151 18.42 -4.37 9.58
C LEU A 151 17.66 -3.07 9.36
N PHE A 152 18.31 -2.08 8.74
CA PHE A 152 17.73 -0.79 8.45
C PHE A 152 16.57 -0.91 7.44
N LEU A 153 16.76 -1.61 6.33
CA LEU A 153 15.70 -1.74 5.34
C LEU A 153 14.57 -2.69 5.76
N GLU A 154 14.91 -3.91 6.16
CA GLU A 154 13.91 -4.96 6.39
C GLU A 154 13.23 -4.85 7.74
N LYS A 155 13.90 -4.30 8.76
CA LYS A 155 13.27 -4.10 10.07
C LYS A 155 12.87 -2.65 10.25
N PHE A 156 13.77 -1.70 10.04
CA PHE A 156 13.48 -0.31 10.41
C PHE A 156 12.49 0.37 9.46
N ILE A 157 12.84 0.50 8.17
CA ILE A 157 11.96 1.11 7.15
C ILE A 157 10.66 0.33 7.00
N ARG A 158 10.74 -1.00 6.95
CA ARG A 158 9.54 -1.85 6.88
C ARG A 158 8.60 -1.62 8.04
N HIS A 159 9.11 -1.55 9.27
CA HIS A 159 8.27 -1.37 10.45
C HIS A 159 7.61 0.01 10.47
N ILE A 160 8.33 1.06 10.08
CA ILE A 160 7.76 2.40 9.87
C ILE A 160 6.58 2.31 8.90
N MET A 161 6.79 1.67 7.75
CA MET A 161 5.73 1.53 6.75
C MET A 161 4.57 0.68 7.27
N GLU A 162 4.81 -0.43 7.96
CA GLU A 162 3.74 -1.28 8.51
C GLU A 162 2.90 -0.57 9.57
N ILE A 163 3.51 0.22 10.44
CA ILE A 163 2.79 0.97 11.48
C ILE A 163 2.06 2.18 10.88
N PHE A 164 2.69 2.90 9.95
CA PHE A 164 2.23 4.21 9.52
C PHE A 164 1.68 4.24 8.08
N ALA A 165 1.50 3.08 7.43
CA ALA A 165 1.11 2.96 6.03
C ALA A 165 -0.09 3.83 5.64
N ILE A 166 -1.06 4.05 6.53
CA ILE A 166 -2.35 4.73 6.25
C ILE A 166 -2.29 6.24 6.54
N ARG A 167 -1.11 6.77 6.89
CA ARG A 167 -0.96 8.16 7.35
C ARG A 167 -0.15 8.99 6.34
N LYS A 168 -0.11 10.31 6.53
CA LYS A 168 0.64 11.29 5.71
C LYS A 168 2.16 11.17 5.94
N LEU A 169 2.71 9.99 5.73
CA LEU A 169 4.12 9.68 5.82
C LEU A 169 4.71 9.50 4.42
N TYR A 170 5.85 10.15 4.21
CA TYR A 170 6.66 10.07 3.00
C TYR A 170 8.05 9.57 3.40
N ILE A 171 8.59 8.61 2.67
CA ILE A 171 9.95 8.12 2.84
C ILE A 171 10.70 8.31 1.53
N LEU A 172 11.78 9.09 1.57
CA LEU A 172 12.70 9.30 0.47
C LEU A 172 13.93 8.44 0.73
N ILE A 173 14.32 7.61 -0.24
CA ILE A 173 15.55 6.82 -0.15
C ILE A 173 16.44 7.17 -1.35
N SER A 174 17.69 7.55 -1.09
CA SER A 174 18.73 7.78 -2.09
C SER A 174 19.90 6.83 -1.80
N CYS A 175 20.42 6.20 -2.86
CA CYS A 175 21.35 5.07 -2.74
C CYS A 175 22.47 5.08 -3.80
N LEU A 176 23.18 6.18 -4.04
CA LEU A 176 24.09 6.27 -5.20
C LEU A 176 25.57 6.34 -4.86
N GLN A 177 26.25 5.20 -4.96
CA GLN A 177 27.63 5.20 -5.43
C GLN A 177 27.63 5.40 -6.95
N ASN A 178 28.49 6.28 -7.46
CA ASN A 178 28.75 6.38 -8.90
C ASN A 178 29.35 5.04 -9.37
N PRO A 179 28.68 4.27 -10.24
CA PRO A 179 29.31 3.09 -10.83
C PRO A 179 30.51 3.52 -11.69
N ASP A 180 31.54 2.68 -11.77
CA ASP A 180 32.70 2.87 -12.66
C ASP A 180 32.21 3.15 -14.10
N LEU A 181 32.83 4.12 -14.77
CA LEU A 181 32.61 4.47 -16.19
C LEU A 181 32.58 3.24 -17.12
N LYS A 182 33.35 2.19 -16.77
CA LYS A 182 33.38 0.92 -17.51
C LYS A 182 32.12 0.08 -17.33
N GLU A 183 31.52 0.07 -16.14
CA GLU A 183 30.20 -0.54 -15.90
C GLU A 183 29.07 0.29 -16.51
N TRP A 184 29.17 1.62 -16.45
CA TRP A 184 28.23 2.54 -17.10
C TRP A 184 28.12 2.31 -18.60
N SER A 185 29.26 2.14 -19.27
CA SER A 185 29.32 1.88 -20.71
C SER A 185 28.72 0.51 -21.07
N LYS A 186 28.94 -0.52 -20.23
CA LYS A 186 28.31 -1.84 -20.37
C LYS A 186 26.78 -1.77 -20.19
N LEU A 187 26.28 -1.00 -19.22
CA LEU A 187 24.85 -0.82 -18.98
C LEU A 187 24.16 -0.11 -20.14
N LYS A 188 24.81 0.92 -20.71
CA LYS A 188 24.33 1.66 -21.90
C LYS A 188 24.24 0.77 -23.15
N THR A 189 25.16 -0.19 -23.30
CA THR A 189 25.11 -1.17 -24.40
C THR A 189 24.10 -2.30 -24.19
N LYS A 190 23.76 -2.66 -22.94
CA LYS A 190 22.84 -3.76 -22.63
C LYS A 190 21.38 -3.32 -22.45
N SER A 191 21.13 -2.05 -22.13
CA SER A 191 19.79 -1.47 -22.06
C SER A 191 19.77 -0.12 -22.77
N LYS A 192 19.25 -0.11 -24.01
CA LYS A 192 19.07 1.11 -24.80
C LYS A 192 18.08 2.12 -24.18
N ASN A 193 17.44 1.78 -23.06
CA ASN A 193 16.47 2.60 -22.33
C ASN A 193 16.99 3.13 -21.00
N PHE A 194 18.30 3.05 -20.75
CA PHE A 194 18.92 3.63 -19.57
C PHE A 194 18.99 5.17 -19.72
N ALA A 195 18.10 5.89 -19.02
CA ALA A 195 18.11 7.34 -18.89
C ALA A 195 18.07 7.73 -17.40
N SER A 196 19.16 8.36 -16.94
CA SER A 196 19.27 9.00 -15.62
C SER A 196 18.43 10.26 -15.61
N ILE A 197 17.55 10.41 -14.62
CA ILE A 197 16.96 11.72 -14.33
C ILE A 197 18.08 12.64 -13.80
N VAL A 198 18.05 13.85 -14.32
CA VAL A 198 19.05 14.92 -14.22
C VAL A 198 19.20 15.41 -12.77
N GLN A 199 20.45 15.61 -12.31
CA GLN A 199 20.85 16.42 -11.15
C GLN A 199 20.02 16.34 -9.83
N GLY A 200 20.02 15.21 -9.12
CA GLY A 200 19.47 15.13 -7.75
C GLY A 200 18.48 14.00 -7.57
N LYS A 201 19.02 12.81 -7.28
CA LYS A 201 18.39 11.50 -7.48
C LYS A 201 17.68 11.03 -6.20
N GLU A 202 16.35 11.09 -6.16
CA GLU A 202 15.50 10.72 -4.99
C GLU A 202 14.46 9.65 -5.38
N VAL A 203 14.23 8.62 -4.53
CA VAL A 203 13.09 7.69 -4.66
C VAL A 203 12.05 8.04 -3.59
N VAL A 204 10.85 8.49 -4.01
CA VAL A 204 9.75 8.84 -3.10
C VAL A 204 8.82 7.63 -2.89
N LEU A 205 8.66 7.21 -1.64
CA LEU A 205 7.70 6.22 -1.18
C LEU A 205 6.62 6.93 -0.34
N GLY A 206 5.36 6.92 -0.75
CA GLY A 206 4.28 7.57 0.03
C GLY A 206 2.87 7.26 -0.47
N GLN A 207 1.86 7.46 0.38
CA GLN A 207 0.44 7.37 0.02
C GLN A 207 0.00 8.62 -0.76
N LEU A 208 0.35 8.68 -2.03
CA LEU A 208 -0.13 9.72 -2.93
C LEU A 208 -1.55 9.36 -3.41
N THR A 209 -2.50 10.30 -3.32
CA THR A 209 -3.76 10.20 -4.07
C THR A 209 -3.46 10.16 -5.57
N ASN A 210 -4.37 9.61 -6.39
CA ASN A 210 -4.16 9.59 -7.85
C ASN A 210 -3.88 10.99 -8.40
N LYS A 211 -4.56 12.01 -7.88
CA LYS A 211 -4.35 13.42 -8.24
C LYS A 211 -2.95 13.93 -7.87
N GLU A 212 -2.41 13.52 -6.73
CA GLU A 212 -1.05 13.90 -6.30
C GLU A 212 0.02 13.12 -7.06
N LYS A 213 -0.21 11.83 -7.36
CA LYS A 213 0.63 11.05 -8.27
C LYS A 213 0.69 11.72 -9.64
N ASP A 214 -0.46 12.02 -10.23
CA ASP A 214 -0.55 12.67 -11.53
C ASP A 214 0.13 14.04 -11.50
N ARG A 215 -0.05 14.83 -10.44
CA ARG A 215 0.59 16.14 -10.30
C ARG A 215 2.12 16.03 -10.19
N ILE A 216 2.64 15.08 -9.41
CA ILE A 216 4.09 14.85 -9.30
C ILE A 216 4.64 14.34 -10.62
N VAL A 217 3.99 13.35 -11.23
CA VAL A 217 4.39 12.79 -12.53
C VAL A 217 4.37 13.88 -13.61
N ASN A 218 3.41 14.81 -13.60
CA ASN A 218 3.35 15.92 -14.54
C ASN A 218 4.40 17.01 -14.29
N GLN A 219 4.78 17.26 -13.03
CA GLN A 219 5.80 18.27 -12.69
C GLN A 219 7.23 17.81 -12.99
N VAL A 220 7.46 16.50 -13.09
CA VAL A 220 8.79 15.92 -13.32
C VAL A 220 9.35 16.33 -14.70
N PRO A 221 8.63 16.16 -15.85
CA PRO A 221 9.07 16.66 -17.14
C PRO A 221 9.34 18.16 -17.17
N GLU A 222 8.45 18.95 -16.56
CA GLU A 222 8.54 20.41 -16.51
C GLU A 222 9.80 20.87 -15.74
N LYS A 223 10.04 20.32 -14.55
CA LYS A 223 11.17 20.72 -13.70
C LYS A 223 12.52 20.20 -14.20
N ILE A 224 12.54 19.10 -14.94
CA ILE A 224 13.75 18.56 -15.57
C ILE A 224 14.03 19.26 -16.93
N GLY A 225 13.01 19.87 -17.54
CA GLY A 225 13.11 20.50 -18.86
C GLY A 225 13.12 19.47 -19.99
N PHE A 226 12.22 18.48 -19.94
CA PHE A 226 12.05 17.54 -21.05
C PHE A 226 11.51 18.25 -22.30
N ASP A 227 12.00 17.84 -23.46
CA ASP A 227 11.34 18.13 -24.73
C ASP A 227 10.07 17.26 -24.91
N GLU A 228 9.20 17.66 -25.84
CA GLU A 228 7.90 17.00 -26.07
C GLU A 228 8.01 15.50 -26.38
N GLU A 229 9.11 15.06 -27.01
CA GLU A 229 9.33 13.66 -27.35
C GLU A 229 9.66 12.83 -26.09
N ASN A 230 10.57 13.35 -25.25
CA ASN A 230 10.96 12.72 -24.00
C ASN A 230 9.85 12.75 -22.96
N GLU A 231 9.04 13.81 -22.94
CA GLU A 231 7.83 13.92 -22.11
C GLU A 231 6.79 12.86 -22.48
N LYS A 232 6.45 12.71 -23.77
CA LYS A 232 5.55 11.62 -24.23
C LYS A 232 6.06 10.24 -23.86
N ARG A 233 7.35 10.01 -24.01
CA ARG A 233 7.98 8.72 -23.70
C ARG A 233 8.01 8.43 -22.20
N PHE A 234 8.19 9.47 -21.38
CA PHE A 234 8.10 9.41 -19.93
C PHE A 234 6.70 9.00 -19.48
N PHE A 235 5.65 9.68 -19.93
CA PHE A 235 4.27 9.35 -19.54
C PHE A 235 3.81 7.97 -20.01
N THR A 236 4.29 7.51 -21.17
CA THR A 236 4.00 6.16 -21.68
C THR A 236 4.60 5.08 -20.78
N LYS A 237 5.78 5.32 -20.21
CA LYS A 237 6.50 4.32 -19.38
C LYS A 237 6.20 4.39 -17.89
N VAL A 238 5.93 5.58 -17.34
CA VAL A 238 5.52 5.74 -15.94
C VAL A 238 4.15 5.11 -15.69
N LYS A 239 3.26 5.06 -16.70
CA LYS A 239 2.01 4.30 -16.67
C LYS A 239 2.18 2.78 -16.68
N GLU A 240 3.32 2.26 -17.12
CA GLU A 240 3.53 0.82 -17.38
C GLU A 240 4.34 0.09 -16.31
N SER A 241 5.22 0.76 -15.56
CA SER A 241 6.02 0.08 -14.52
C SER A 241 6.84 1.05 -13.67
N LEU A 242 6.48 1.17 -12.41
CA LEU A 242 7.33 1.78 -11.38
C LEU A 242 8.36 0.73 -10.91
N MET A 243 9.38 0.49 -11.73
CA MET A 243 10.57 -0.29 -11.34
C MET A 243 11.82 0.61 -11.38
N TYR A 244 12.36 0.94 -10.22
CA TYR A 244 13.63 1.68 -10.06
C TYR A 244 14.80 0.70 -9.83
N TYR A 245 16.04 1.09 -10.18
CA TYR A 245 17.25 0.24 -10.04
C TYR A 245 18.25 0.76 -8.99
N LEU A 246 18.46 -0.07 -7.97
CA LEU A 246 19.49 -0.10 -6.92
C LEU A 246 20.47 -1.26 -7.24
N PRO A 247 21.53 -1.54 -6.46
CA PRO A 247 22.31 -2.79 -6.60
C PRO A 247 21.38 -4.01 -6.66
N ARG A 248 21.70 -5.03 -7.48
CA ARG A 248 20.80 -6.19 -7.73
C ARG A 248 20.30 -6.86 -6.45
N ASP A 249 21.15 -6.92 -5.43
CA ASP A 249 20.82 -7.51 -4.14
C ASP A 249 19.91 -6.58 -3.33
N LEU A 250 20.18 -5.27 -3.35
CA LEU A 250 19.33 -4.24 -2.73
C LEU A 250 17.95 -4.14 -3.39
N LEU A 251 17.88 -4.32 -4.71
CA LEU A 251 16.62 -4.48 -5.45
C LEU A 251 15.92 -5.77 -5.13
N GLY A 252 16.65 -6.87 -4.97
CA GLY A 252 16.08 -8.10 -4.48
C GLY A 252 15.37 -7.88 -3.14
N HIS A 253 15.96 -7.07 -2.24
CA HIS A 253 15.39 -6.79 -0.92
C HIS A 253 14.23 -5.78 -1.01
N ILE A 254 14.36 -4.69 -1.77
CA ILE A 254 13.31 -3.68 -1.92
C ILE A 254 12.14 -4.19 -2.75
N ALA A 255 12.38 -4.90 -3.86
CA ALA A 255 11.32 -5.55 -4.63
C ALA A 255 10.63 -6.64 -3.80
N LYS A 256 11.37 -7.42 -3.01
CA LYS A 256 10.77 -8.39 -2.09
C LYS A 256 9.93 -7.70 -1.02
N VAL A 257 10.37 -6.57 -0.47
CA VAL A 257 9.59 -5.77 0.48
C VAL A 257 8.32 -5.21 -0.20
N LEU A 258 8.43 -4.61 -1.38
CA LEU A 258 7.30 -4.06 -2.15
C LEU A 258 6.30 -5.14 -2.62
N ASP A 259 6.76 -6.30 -3.08
CA ASP A 259 5.95 -7.47 -3.44
C ASP A 259 5.26 -8.07 -2.21
N THR A 260 5.96 -8.16 -1.07
CA THR A 260 5.37 -8.66 0.19
C THR A 260 4.35 -7.67 0.77
N MET A 261 4.43 -6.40 0.37
CA MET A 261 3.53 -5.32 0.79
C MET A 261 2.37 -5.05 -0.19
N ASP A 262 2.23 -5.84 -1.27
CA ASP A 262 1.15 -5.72 -2.28
C ASP A 262 1.13 -4.37 -3.02
N PHE A 263 2.22 -3.59 -2.99
CA PHE A 263 2.32 -2.26 -3.63
C PHE A 263 2.57 -2.30 -5.13
N VAL A 264 3.00 -3.47 -5.66
CA VAL A 264 3.26 -3.70 -7.09
C VAL A 264 2.13 -4.52 -7.75
N GLY A 265 1.20 -5.04 -6.93
CA GLY A 265 0.03 -5.77 -7.39
C GLY A 265 -1.07 -4.81 -7.82
N TYR A 266 -1.68 -5.06 -8.98
CA TYR A 266 -2.90 -4.37 -9.35
C TYR A 266 -4.00 -4.70 -8.32
N THR A 267 -4.64 -3.67 -7.77
CA THR A 267 -5.80 -3.84 -6.91
C THR A 267 -6.90 -4.58 -7.66
N LYS A 268 -7.83 -5.24 -6.94
CA LYS A 268 -9.00 -5.88 -7.57
C LYS A 268 -9.81 -4.92 -8.45
N PHE A 269 -9.82 -3.64 -8.10
CA PHE A 269 -10.47 -2.59 -8.88
C PHE A 269 -9.71 -2.30 -10.18
N GLU A 270 -8.39 -2.17 -10.15
CA GLU A 270 -7.59 -1.94 -11.37
C GLU A 270 -7.61 -3.16 -12.30
N ILE A 271 -7.50 -4.38 -11.77
CA ILE A 271 -7.66 -5.60 -12.58
C ILE A 271 -9.05 -5.62 -13.24
N ARG A 272 -10.09 -5.19 -12.52
CA ARG A 272 -11.45 -5.08 -13.05
C ARG A 272 -11.53 -4.04 -14.17
N LYS A 273 -10.96 -2.86 -13.97
CA LYS A 273 -10.94 -1.81 -14.99
C LYS A 273 -10.22 -2.26 -16.27
N ILE A 274 -9.05 -2.89 -16.13
CA ILE A 274 -8.31 -3.47 -17.27
C ILE A 274 -9.18 -4.49 -18.03
N PHE A 275 -9.89 -5.36 -17.30
CA PHE A 275 -10.80 -6.31 -17.93
C PHE A 275 -11.97 -5.66 -18.66
N GLU A 276 -12.56 -4.61 -18.06
CA GLU A 276 -13.66 -3.85 -18.65
C GLU A 276 -13.22 -3.13 -19.93
N ASP A 277 -12.03 -2.53 -19.92
CA ASP A 277 -11.44 -1.87 -21.10
C ASP A 277 -11.13 -2.88 -22.20
N ASP A 278 -10.53 -4.02 -21.84
CA ASP A 278 -10.28 -5.12 -22.78
C ASP A 278 -11.59 -5.70 -23.35
N ALA A 279 -12.63 -5.84 -22.52
CA ALA A 279 -13.95 -6.29 -22.94
C ALA A 279 -14.62 -5.28 -23.87
N ARG A 280 -14.47 -3.98 -23.61
CA ARG A 280 -14.96 -2.90 -24.48
C ARG A 280 -14.27 -2.92 -25.83
N ASN A 281 -12.95 -3.10 -25.86
CA ASN A 281 -12.18 -3.27 -27.09
C ASN A 281 -12.62 -4.52 -27.87
N TYR A 282 -12.87 -5.62 -27.17
CA TYR A 282 -13.41 -6.84 -27.75
C TYR A 282 -14.82 -6.66 -28.32
N MET A 283 -15.69 -5.90 -27.66
CA MET A 283 -17.08 -5.68 -28.10
C MET A 283 -17.22 -4.61 -29.18
N THR A 284 -16.30 -3.65 -29.24
CA THR A 284 -16.32 -2.55 -30.21
C THR A 284 -16.55 -2.98 -31.67
N PRO A 285 -15.77 -3.90 -32.26
CA PRO A 285 -16.01 -4.33 -33.65
C PRO A 285 -17.37 -5.00 -33.81
N ARG A 286 -17.81 -5.81 -32.83
CA ARG A 286 -19.11 -6.50 -32.88
C ARG A 286 -20.30 -5.54 -32.81
N LEU A 287 -20.17 -4.47 -32.02
CA LEU A 287 -21.16 -3.41 -31.95
C LEU A 287 -21.21 -2.63 -33.27
N LYS A 288 -20.05 -2.36 -33.89
CA LYS A 288 -19.98 -1.76 -35.23
C LYS A 288 -20.63 -2.64 -36.30
N ASP A 289 -20.39 -3.95 -36.27
CA ASP A 289 -21.01 -4.92 -37.19
C ASP A 289 -22.55 -4.95 -37.04
N LYS A 290 -23.06 -4.70 -35.82
CA LYS A 290 -24.49 -4.55 -35.54
C LYS A 290 -25.03 -3.15 -35.89
N GLY A 291 -24.19 -2.23 -36.38
CA GLY A 291 -24.56 -0.88 -36.83
C GLY A 291 -24.54 0.20 -35.74
N PHE A 292 -23.94 -0.07 -34.57
CA PHE A 292 -23.71 0.94 -33.53
C PHE A 292 -22.46 1.75 -33.86
N ILE A 293 -22.59 3.07 -33.94
CA ILE A 293 -21.55 3.99 -34.43
C ILE A 293 -20.92 4.82 -33.31
N HIS A 294 -21.68 5.15 -32.27
CA HIS A 294 -21.20 5.90 -31.12
C HIS A 294 -21.04 4.94 -29.95
N ILE A 295 -19.79 4.63 -29.57
CA ILE A 295 -19.47 3.70 -28.49
C ILE A 295 -18.73 4.50 -27.43
N GLU A 296 -19.26 4.55 -26.21
CA GLU A 296 -18.66 5.30 -25.10
C GLU A 296 -17.36 4.64 -24.66
N SER A 297 -16.34 5.44 -24.37
CA SER A 297 -15.02 4.94 -23.91
C SER A 297 -15.01 4.53 -22.44
N GLU A 298 -15.97 5.00 -21.66
CA GLU A 298 -16.09 4.80 -20.21
C GLU A 298 -17.53 4.33 -19.86
N PRO A 299 -17.76 3.76 -18.66
CA PRO A 299 -19.10 3.41 -18.22
C PRO A 299 -20.07 4.59 -18.24
N LYS A 300 -21.32 4.36 -18.64
CA LYS A 300 -22.35 5.40 -18.75
C LYS A 300 -23.48 5.14 -17.76
N LYS A 301 -23.82 6.15 -16.96
CA LYS A 301 -25.00 6.10 -16.09
C LYS A 301 -26.28 6.29 -16.89
N VAL A 302 -27.17 5.29 -16.88
CA VAL A 302 -28.49 5.35 -17.50
C VAL A 302 -29.56 5.09 -16.44
N GLY A 303 -30.29 6.14 -16.08
CA GLY A 303 -31.14 6.13 -14.89
C GLY A 303 -30.31 5.92 -13.62
N GLU A 304 -30.63 4.88 -12.86
CA GLU A 304 -29.94 4.54 -11.60
C GLU A 304 -28.83 3.47 -11.76
N TYR A 305 -28.53 3.06 -12.99
CA TYR A 305 -27.60 1.97 -13.26
C TYR A 305 -26.41 2.46 -14.07
N GLU A 306 -25.22 2.01 -13.69
CA GLU A 306 -23.97 2.28 -14.39
C GLU A 306 -23.71 1.14 -15.38
N ILE A 307 -23.75 1.44 -16.67
CA ILE A 307 -23.62 0.47 -17.76
C ILE A 307 -22.17 0.44 -18.22
N ASP A 308 -21.52 -0.71 -18.10
CA ASP A 308 -20.08 -0.87 -18.38
C ASP A 308 -19.72 -0.59 -19.84
N ILE A 309 -20.59 -0.99 -20.79
CA ILE A 309 -20.44 -0.73 -22.22
C ILE A 309 -21.75 -0.18 -22.79
N TYR A 310 -21.71 1.06 -23.27
CA TYR A 310 -22.86 1.72 -23.88
C TYR A 310 -22.58 2.13 -25.32
N ALA A 311 -23.54 1.93 -26.22
CA ALA A 311 -23.43 2.39 -27.60
C ALA A 311 -24.76 2.82 -28.21
N GLU A 312 -24.71 3.64 -29.26
CA GLU A 312 -25.86 4.14 -30.01
C GLU A 312 -25.66 3.94 -31.52
N LYS A 313 -26.75 3.60 -32.22
CA LYS A 313 -26.80 3.64 -33.70
C LYS A 313 -27.12 5.06 -34.17
N GLY A 314 -27.12 5.26 -35.49
CA GLY A 314 -27.77 6.43 -36.08
C GLY A 314 -29.28 6.40 -35.87
N THR A 315 -29.91 7.57 -35.93
CA THR A 315 -31.37 7.71 -35.85
C THR A 315 -32.06 6.96 -36.98
N ASN A 316 -33.01 6.09 -36.63
CA ASN A 316 -33.81 5.37 -37.61
C ASN A 316 -34.91 6.28 -38.23
N ARG A 317 -35.61 5.78 -39.25
CA ARG A 317 -36.69 6.53 -39.93
C ARG A 317 -37.84 6.97 -39.01
N ALA A 318 -38.01 6.30 -37.86
CA ALA A 318 -39.03 6.63 -36.87
C ALA A 318 -38.54 7.64 -35.81
N GLY A 319 -37.37 8.27 -36.02
CA GLY A 319 -36.79 9.24 -35.09
C GLY A 319 -36.22 8.61 -33.81
N TYR A 320 -36.14 7.27 -33.73
CA TYR A 320 -35.61 6.57 -32.58
C TYR A 320 -34.13 6.24 -32.79
N VAL A 321 -33.33 6.33 -31.72
CA VAL A 321 -31.91 5.98 -31.70
C VAL A 321 -31.75 4.64 -30.96
N PRO A 322 -31.53 3.52 -31.67
CA PRO A 322 -31.29 2.24 -31.03
C PRO A 322 -30.03 2.25 -30.16
N LYS A 323 -30.15 1.68 -28.96
CA LYS A 323 -29.10 1.67 -27.93
C LYS A 323 -28.60 0.26 -27.64
N ALA A 324 -27.33 0.12 -27.29
CA ALA A 324 -26.74 -1.11 -26.78
C ALA A 324 -26.36 -0.95 -25.30
N PHE A 325 -26.73 -1.94 -24.49
CA PHE A 325 -26.47 -1.99 -23.05
C PHE A 325 -25.67 -3.24 -22.72
N GLY A 326 -24.42 -3.07 -22.32
CA GLY A 326 -23.50 -4.15 -22.00
C GLY A 326 -23.04 -4.15 -20.55
N GLU A 327 -23.23 -5.27 -19.86
CA GLU A 327 -22.69 -5.50 -18.52
C GLU A 327 -21.46 -6.41 -18.59
N VAL A 328 -20.39 -6.07 -17.88
CA VAL A 328 -19.13 -6.81 -17.84
C VAL A 328 -18.88 -7.33 -16.43
N THR A 329 -18.41 -8.57 -16.30
CA THR A 329 -18.10 -9.12 -14.98
C THR A 329 -16.87 -10.00 -14.95
N MET A 330 -16.05 -9.83 -13.92
CA MET A 330 -14.97 -10.76 -13.54
C MET A 330 -15.31 -11.60 -12.29
N ILE A 331 -16.54 -11.55 -11.80
CA ILE A 331 -16.90 -12.16 -10.52
C ILE A 331 -16.77 -13.70 -10.61
N LYS A 332 -16.39 -14.32 -9.49
CA LYS A 332 -16.40 -15.79 -9.34
C LYS A 332 -17.79 -16.36 -9.60
N LYS A 333 -17.86 -17.64 -9.99
CA LYS A 333 -19.10 -18.39 -10.25
C LYS A 333 -20.24 -18.14 -9.26
N SER A 334 -19.94 -18.00 -7.96
CA SER A 334 -20.96 -17.86 -6.92
C SER A 334 -21.76 -16.55 -6.98
N GLY A 335 -21.23 -15.48 -7.59
CA GLY A 335 -21.89 -14.16 -7.65
C GLY A 335 -22.50 -13.81 -9.02
N ILE A 336 -22.21 -14.59 -10.07
CA ILE A 336 -22.58 -14.22 -11.43
C ILE A 336 -24.10 -14.24 -11.67
N LYS A 337 -24.83 -15.13 -11.00
CA LYS A 337 -26.29 -15.21 -11.10
C LYS A 337 -26.96 -13.94 -10.58
N GLY A 338 -26.58 -13.50 -9.38
CA GLY A 338 -27.15 -12.27 -8.79
C GLY A 338 -26.84 -11.03 -9.63
N LYS A 339 -25.65 -10.97 -10.26
CA LYS A 339 -25.32 -9.87 -11.18
C LYS A 339 -26.17 -9.91 -12.46
N ALA A 340 -26.36 -11.09 -13.05
CA ALA A 340 -27.26 -11.28 -14.20
C ALA A 340 -28.71 -10.91 -13.86
N GLU A 341 -29.23 -11.34 -12.70
CA GLU A 341 -30.57 -10.99 -12.20
C GLU A 341 -30.71 -9.48 -11.99
N LYS A 342 -29.71 -8.81 -11.40
CA LYS A 342 -29.72 -7.36 -11.19
C LYS A 342 -29.80 -6.61 -12.53
N PHE A 343 -29.03 -7.05 -13.52
CA PHE A 343 -29.02 -6.45 -14.85
C PHE A 343 -30.34 -6.70 -15.61
N ALA A 344 -30.85 -7.94 -15.61
CA ALA A 344 -32.14 -8.29 -16.20
C ALA A 344 -33.31 -7.52 -15.56
N ASN A 345 -33.33 -7.42 -14.23
CA ASN A 345 -34.34 -6.65 -13.51
C ASN A 345 -34.27 -5.15 -13.82
N TRP A 346 -33.09 -4.61 -14.09
CA TRP A 346 -32.95 -3.23 -14.55
C TRP A 346 -33.50 -3.05 -15.97
N LEU A 347 -33.15 -3.94 -16.92
CA LEU A 347 -33.68 -3.91 -18.28
C LEU A 347 -35.21 -4.02 -18.30
N TYR A 348 -35.79 -4.89 -17.47
CA TYR A 348 -37.23 -5.01 -17.31
C TYR A 348 -37.88 -3.71 -16.83
N ARG A 349 -37.30 -3.04 -15.84
CA ARG A 349 -37.80 -1.74 -15.32
C ARG A 349 -37.65 -0.59 -16.32
N MET A 350 -36.64 -0.67 -17.19
CA MET A 350 -36.37 0.31 -18.24
C MET A 350 -37.11 0.03 -19.56
N LYS A 351 -37.85 -1.08 -19.63
CA LYS A 351 -38.61 -1.46 -20.81
C LYS A 351 -39.59 -0.35 -21.21
N ASP A 352 -39.59 -0.02 -22.50
CA ASP A 352 -40.38 1.03 -23.12
C ASP A 352 -40.05 2.47 -22.69
N LYS A 353 -39.12 2.66 -21.74
CA LYS A 353 -38.55 3.95 -21.34
C LYS A 353 -37.23 4.16 -22.07
N GLU A 354 -36.16 3.65 -21.48
CA GLU A 354 -34.78 3.72 -21.97
C GLU A 354 -34.38 2.51 -22.80
N TYR A 355 -34.94 1.34 -22.50
CA TYR A 355 -34.69 0.08 -23.20
C TYR A 355 -35.91 -0.34 -24.02
N ARG A 356 -35.79 -0.36 -25.35
CA ARG A 356 -36.87 -0.66 -26.30
C ARG A 356 -36.42 -1.72 -27.31
N PRO A 357 -36.40 -3.01 -26.93
CA PRO A 357 -35.91 -4.09 -27.80
C PRO A 357 -36.68 -4.15 -29.14
N LYS A 358 -37.98 -3.86 -29.13
CA LYS A 358 -38.81 -3.79 -30.34
C LYS A 358 -38.39 -2.70 -31.34
N LYS A 359 -37.64 -1.70 -30.88
CA LYS A 359 -37.10 -0.62 -31.71
C LYS A 359 -35.62 -0.82 -32.08
N GLY A 360 -35.07 -2.01 -31.81
CA GLY A 360 -33.71 -2.39 -32.18
C GLY A 360 -32.67 -2.19 -31.09
N ASP A 361 -33.08 -1.93 -29.84
CA ASP A 361 -32.15 -1.95 -28.72
C ASP A 361 -31.58 -3.35 -28.48
N PHE A 362 -30.36 -3.37 -27.96
CA PHE A 362 -29.56 -4.58 -27.81
C PHE A 362 -29.01 -4.68 -26.39
N ALA A 363 -29.25 -5.80 -25.70
CA ALA A 363 -28.68 -6.06 -24.39
C ALA A 363 -27.71 -7.24 -24.46
N PHE A 364 -26.56 -7.12 -23.79
CA PHE A 364 -25.57 -8.18 -23.76
C PHE A 364 -24.80 -8.24 -22.43
N PHE A 365 -24.19 -9.39 -22.17
CA PHE A 365 -23.47 -9.69 -20.94
C PHE A 365 -22.11 -10.32 -21.26
N VAL A 366 -21.03 -9.76 -20.72
CA VAL A 366 -19.65 -10.19 -20.98
C VAL A 366 -19.03 -10.81 -19.74
N CYS A 367 -18.52 -12.04 -19.83
CA CYS A 367 -17.87 -12.71 -18.69
C CYS A 367 -16.70 -13.62 -19.10
N PRO A 368 -15.78 -13.97 -18.17
CA PRO A 368 -14.73 -14.95 -18.42
C PRO A 368 -15.25 -16.31 -18.90
N PRO A 369 -14.47 -17.06 -19.70
CA PRO A 369 -14.77 -18.47 -19.95
C PRO A 369 -14.89 -19.23 -18.63
N ASN A 370 -15.83 -20.16 -18.56
CA ASN A 370 -16.07 -21.00 -17.39
C ASN A 370 -16.54 -20.28 -16.11
N SER A 371 -16.88 -18.99 -16.13
CA SER A 371 -17.44 -18.29 -14.95
C SER A 371 -18.96 -18.41 -14.84
N LEU A 372 -19.66 -18.69 -15.94
CA LEU A 372 -21.11 -18.74 -16.00
C LEU A 372 -21.69 -19.99 -15.34
N THR A 373 -22.67 -19.81 -14.45
CA THR A 373 -23.46 -20.90 -13.87
C THR A 373 -24.70 -21.19 -14.73
N LYS A 374 -25.27 -22.39 -14.60
CA LYS A 374 -26.51 -22.75 -15.30
C LYS A 374 -27.64 -21.75 -15.02
N GLY A 375 -27.85 -21.41 -13.76
CA GLY A 375 -28.89 -20.45 -13.35
C GLY A 375 -28.65 -19.03 -13.88
N ALA A 376 -27.39 -18.57 -13.99
CA ALA A 376 -27.11 -17.28 -14.62
C ALA A 376 -27.43 -17.31 -16.12
N LYS A 377 -27.10 -18.41 -16.80
CA LYS A 377 -27.44 -18.58 -18.21
C LYS A 377 -28.96 -18.56 -18.44
N GLU A 378 -29.71 -19.30 -17.62
CA GLU A 378 -31.19 -19.33 -17.67
C GLU A 378 -31.79 -17.93 -17.50
N VAL A 379 -31.24 -17.10 -16.60
CA VAL A 379 -31.67 -15.70 -16.43
C VAL A 379 -31.38 -14.85 -17.66
N LEU A 380 -30.20 -14.97 -18.26
CA LEU A 380 -29.83 -14.22 -19.48
C LEU A 380 -30.71 -14.63 -20.67
N ASP A 381 -30.87 -15.94 -20.89
CA ASP A 381 -31.67 -16.51 -21.98
C ASP A 381 -33.15 -16.10 -21.84
N ALA A 382 -33.71 -16.12 -20.62
CA ALA A 382 -35.11 -15.73 -20.37
C ALA A 382 -35.41 -14.24 -20.56
N ASN A 383 -34.37 -13.39 -20.66
CA ASN A 383 -34.51 -11.93 -20.81
C ASN A 383 -33.94 -11.41 -22.14
N ASP A 384 -33.70 -12.28 -23.10
CA ASP A 384 -33.11 -11.95 -24.42
C ASP A 384 -31.78 -11.18 -24.31
N ILE A 385 -30.94 -11.52 -23.32
CA ILE A 385 -29.63 -10.90 -23.10
C ILE A 385 -28.54 -11.76 -23.75
N GLU A 386 -27.86 -11.22 -24.77
CA GLU A 386 -26.84 -11.99 -25.51
C GLU A 386 -25.56 -12.16 -24.68
N LEU A 387 -25.09 -13.40 -24.52
CA LEU A 387 -23.90 -13.72 -23.74
C LEU A 387 -22.63 -13.73 -24.60
N TYR A 388 -21.60 -13.00 -24.17
CA TYR A 388 -20.26 -13.04 -24.74
C TYR A 388 -19.24 -13.56 -23.73
N LYS A 389 -18.58 -14.68 -24.06
CA LYS A 389 -17.46 -15.19 -23.26
C LYS A 389 -16.17 -14.51 -23.73
N PHE A 390 -15.52 -13.78 -22.83
CA PHE A 390 -14.34 -12.98 -23.14
C PHE A 390 -13.19 -13.27 -22.19
N LYS A 391 -11.99 -13.39 -22.75
CA LYS A 391 -10.76 -13.70 -22.04
C LYS A 391 -9.75 -12.58 -22.28
N SER A 392 -9.39 -11.84 -21.22
CA SER A 392 -8.36 -10.80 -21.29
C SER A 392 -6.96 -11.41 -21.10
N ASN A 393 -6.09 -11.25 -22.09
CA ASN A 393 -4.69 -11.68 -21.99
C ASN A 393 -3.93 -10.87 -20.93
N ASN A 394 -4.19 -9.56 -20.84
CA ASN A 394 -3.58 -8.67 -19.86
C ASN A 394 -3.89 -9.15 -18.43
N VAL A 395 -5.16 -9.40 -18.12
CA VAL A 395 -5.58 -9.90 -16.79
C VAL A 395 -5.00 -11.28 -16.51
N GLU A 396 -4.90 -12.16 -17.50
CA GLU A 396 -4.26 -13.46 -17.30
C GLU A 396 -2.77 -13.37 -16.95
N GLU A 397 -2.03 -12.49 -17.63
CA GLU A 397 -0.62 -12.27 -17.35
C GLU A 397 -0.42 -11.72 -15.94
N LEU A 398 -1.24 -10.73 -15.54
CA LEU A 398 -1.22 -10.18 -14.17
C LEU A 398 -1.53 -11.25 -13.11
N MET A 399 -2.54 -12.08 -13.36
CA MET A 399 -2.93 -13.15 -12.43
C MET A 399 -1.93 -14.31 -12.38
N LYS A 400 -1.11 -14.51 -13.43
CA LYS A 400 0.00 -15.48 -13.44
C LYS A 400 1.21 -14.96 -12.67
N GLN A 401 1.50 -13.67 -12.77
CA GLN A 401 2.64 -13.04 -12.06
C GLN A 401 2.48 -13.14 -10.54
N GLY A 402 1.26 -12.95 -10.01
CA GLY A 402 0.97 -13.13 -8.58
C GLY A 402 1.03 -14.58 -8.07
N LYS A 403 1.21 -15.57 -8.95
CA LYS A 403 1.25 -17.00 -8.60
C LYS A 403 2.61 -17.66 -8.77
N ARG A 404 3.70 -16.91 -9.06
CA ARG A 404 5.04 -17.52 -9.11
C ARG A 404 5.38 -18.08 -7.73
N GLU A 405 5.24 -19.39 -7.61
CA GLU A 405 5.62 -20.17 -6.44
C GLU A 405 7.11 -19.95 -6.17
N ILE A 406 7.42 -19.49 -4.97
CA ILE A 406 8.78 -19.41 -4.47
C ILE A 406 9.34 -20.84 -4.51
N PRO A 407 10.50 -21.09 -5.15
CA PRO A 407 11.13 -22.40 -5.11
C PRO A 407 11.33 -22.78 -3.65
N ILE A 408 10.61 -23.82 -3.22
CA ILE A 408 10.79 -24.41 -1.90
C ILE A 408 12.21 -24.96 -1.90
N SER A 409 13.10 -24.31 -1.16
CA SER A 409 14.47 -24.80 -0.97
C SER A 409 14.41 -26.22 -0.42
N PRO A 410 15.21 -27.17 -0.94
CA PRO A 410 15.16 -28.56 -0.51
C PRO A 410 15.38 -28.66 1.01
N THR A 411 14.45 -29.35 1.64
CA THR A 411 14.32 -29.63 3.06
C THR A 411 15.64 -30.13 3.64
N GLN A 412 16.21 -29.40 4.59
CA GLN A 412 17.21 -29.98 5.50
C GLN A 412 16.49 -30.86 6.51
N GLU A 413 17.08 -32.03 6.77
CA GLU A 413 16.60 -33.08 7.66
C GLU A 413 16.38 -32.58 9.11
N PRO A 414 15.45 -33.23 9.85
CA PRO A 414 15.07 -32.79 11.18
C PRO A 414 16.20 -33.00 12.19
N VAL A 415 16.68 -31.89 12.76
CA VAL A 415 17.55 -31.92 13.94
C VAL A 415 16.68 -32.14 15.18
N VAL A 416 17.02 -33.18 15.93
CA VAL A 416 16.41 -33.63 17.20
C VAL A 416 16.46 -32.51 18.25
N PRO A 417 15.37 -32.26 19.03
CA PRO A 417 15.36 -31.24 20.06
C PRO A 417 16.00 -31.74 21.37
N PRO A 418 16.82 -30.93 22.07
CA PRO A 418 17.13 -31.20 23.46
C PRO A 418 16.02 -30.66 24.39
N GLU A 419 15.87 -31.37 25.51
CA GLU A 419 14.81 -31.25 26.52
C GLU A 419 14.92 -30.01 27.42
N LYS A 420 13.72 -29.54 27.81
CA LYS A 420 13.23 -28.98 29.10
C LYS A 420 14.09 -28.03 29.93
N GLU A 421 13.50 -26.86 30.19
CA GLU A 421 13.40 -26.05 31.43
C GLU A 421 12.51 -24.85 31.04
N GLU A 422 11.59 -24.24 31.79
CA GLU A 422 10.96 -24.41 33.10
C GLU A 422 9.67 -23.53 33.02
N GLU A 423 8.59 -23.90 33.71
CA GLU A 423 7.31 -23.17 33.71
C GLU A 423 7.45 -21.84 34.48
N ARG A 424 7.13 -20.71 33.83
CA ARG A 424 6.76 -19.47 34.50
C ARG A 424 5.30 -19.16 34.20
N GLU A 425 4.51 -19.12 35.27
CA GLU A 425 3.11 -18.67 35.27
C GLU A 425 3.07 -17.18 34.87
N GLU A 426 2.43 -16.87 33.74
CA GLU A 426 2.10 -15.50 33.37
C GLU A 426 0.77 -15.08 34.00
N GLU A 427 0.82 -14.02 34.80
CA GLU A 427 -0.32 -13.34 35.39
C GLU A 427 -1.23 -12.75 34.31
N LYS A 428 -2.53 -13.04 34.39
CA LYS A 428 -3.55 -12.55 33.47
C LYS A 428 -3.82 -11.05 33.72
N GLU A 429 -3.40 -10.20 32.79
CA GLU A 429 -3.86 -8.80 32.71
C GLU A 429 -5.36 -8.75 32.38
N VAL A 430 -6.14 -8.20 33.31
CA VAL A 430 -7.56 -7.88 33.10
C VAL A 430 -7.64 -6.50 32.43
N VAL A 431 -7.84 -6.48 31.12
CA VAL A 431 -8.10 -5.25 30.35
C VAL A 431 -9.61 -5.07 30.17
N ILE A 432 -10.18 -4.09 30.89
CA ILE A 432 -11.58 -3.67 30.73
C ILE A 432 -11.64 -2.50 29.74
N VAL A 433 -11.90 -2.72 28.45
CA VAL A 433 -12.26 -1.63 27.50
C VAL A 433 -13.12 -2.13 26.33
N LYS A 434 -14.31 -1.50 26.20
CA LYS A 434 -15.34 -1.50 25.12
C LYS A 434 -15.32 -2.66 24.11
N GLU A 435 -16.25 -3.58 24.35
CA GLU A 435 -16.63 -4.69 23.47
C GLU A 435 -16.97 -4.22 22.04
N SER A 436 -16.37 -4.87 21.04
CA SER A 436 -16.86 -4.77 19.67
C SER A 436 -18.25 -5.38 19.62
N LYS A 437 -19.22 -4.68 19.02
CA LYS A 437 -20.61 -5.14 18.84
C LYS A 437 -20.71 -6.47 18.08
N TYR A 438 -19.65 -6.84 17.36
CA TYR A 438 -19.56 -8.03 16.53
C TYR A 438 -18.65 -9.10 17.15
N SER A 439 -19.08 -10.34 17.04
CA SER A 439 -18.36 -11.56 17.40
C SER A 439 -17.52 -12.08 16.22
N LEU A 440 -16.62 -13.04 16.47
CA LEU A 440 -15.88 -13.70 15.39
C LEU A 440 -16.79 -14.39 14.36
N GLN A 441 -17.95 -14.88 14.76
CA GLN A 441 -18.87 -15.58 13.87
C GLN A 441 -19.60 -14.64 12.92
N ASP A 442 -19.63 -13.34 13.22
CA ASP A 442 -20.17 -12.32 12.33
C ASP A 442 -19.26 -12.04 11.14
N VAL A 443 -18.00 -12.50 11.18
CA VAL A 443 -17.05 -12.41 10.05
C VAL A 443 -17.42 -13.47 9.00
N PRO A 444 -17.77 -13.08 7.75
CA PRO A 444 -18.11 -14.04 6.71
C PRO A 444 -17.03 -15.11 6.51
N GLY A 445 -17.44 -16.37 6.68
CA GLY A 445 -16.59 -17.55 6.55
C GLY A 445 -15.97 -18.06 7.84
N ILE A 446 -16.24 -17.44 9.00
CA ILE A 446 -15.95 -18.01 10.32
C ILE A 446 -17.24 -18.61 10.89
N GLY A 447 -17.41 -19.93 10.74
CA GLY A 447 -18.49 -20.65 11.43
C GLY A 447 -18.10 -21.03 12.87
N PRO A 448 -19.02 -21.64 13.65
CA PRO A 448 -18.77 -22.04 15.05
C PRO A 448 -17.50 -22.85 15.23
N ALA A 449 -17.25 -23.83 14.36
CA ALA A 449 -16.06 -24.69 14.40
C ALA A 449 -14.74 -23.93 14.17
N TYR A 450 -14.76 -22.86 13.37
CA TYR A 450 -13.56 -22.03 13.17
C TYR A 450 -13.40 -20.98 14.27
N ALA A 451 -14.51 -20.46 14.81
CA ALA A 451 -14.47 -19.58 15.97
C ALA A 451 -13.86 -20.29 17.19
N GLU A 452 -14.25 -21.54 17.44
CA GLU A 452 -13.67 -22.35 18.52
C GLU A 452 -12.16 -22.57 18.33
N LYS A 453 -11.72 -22.88 17.10
CA LYS A 453 -10.30 -23.01 16.77
C LYS A 453 -9.51 -21.72 16.97
N LEU A 454 -10.09 -20.57 16.64
CA LEU A 454 -9.48 -19.25 16.86
C LEU A 454 -9.39 -18.94 18.35
N ASN A 455 -10.45 -19.20 19.11
CA ASN A 455 -10.47 -19.03 20.57
C ASN A 455 -9.39 -19.89 21.24
N ASN A 456 -9.24 -21.15 20.82
CA ASN A 456 -8.20 -22.05 21.34
C ASN A 456 -6.78 -21.56 21.02
N ALA A 457 -6.61 -20.73 20.00
CA ALA A 457 -5.34 -20.10 19.63
C ALA A 457 -5.19 -18.66 20.18
N GLY A 458 -6.02 -18.25 21.15
CA GLY A 458 -5.92 -16.94 21.78
C GLY A 458 -6.48 -15.78 20.95
N ILE A 459 -7.31 -16.07 19.93
CA ILE A 459 -8.01 -15.06 19.13
C ILE A 459 -9.48 -15.11 19.53
N TYR A 460 -9.91 -14.19 20.41
CA TYR A 460 -11.27 -14.19 20.98
C TYR A 460 -12.18 -13.14 20.35
N SER A 461 -11.60 -12.11 19.75
CA SER A 461 -12.33 -10.97 19.20
C SER A 461 -11.89 -10.62 17.77
N ILE A 462 -12.68 -9.81 17.08
CA ILE A 462 -12.31 -9.21 15.80
C ILE A 462 -10.99 -8.44 15.91
N LYS A 463 -10.78 -7.74 17.03
CA LYS A 463 -9.54 -7.00 17.28
C LYS A 463 -8.33 -7.94 17.34
N ASP A 464 -8.45 -9.07 18.04
CA ASP A 464 -7.38 -10.07 18.12
C ASP A 464 -7.11 -10.67 16.74
N LEU A 465 -8.17 -10.96 15.98
CA LEU A 465 -8.06 -11.48 14.62
C LEU A 465 -7.34 -10.47 13.71
N LEU A 466 -7.66 -9.17 13.81
CA LEU A 466 -7.02 -8.11 13.05
C LEU A 466 -5.57 -7.86 13.48
N GLY A 467 -5.24 -8.04 14.76
CA GLY A 467 -3.91 -7.83 15.31
C GLY A 467 -2.97 -9.04 15.21
N CYS A 468 -3.48 -10.24 14.92
CA CYS A 468 -2.66 -11.44 14.97
C CYS A 468 -1.63 -11.55 13.83
N ASN A 469 -0.50 -12.20 14.12
CA ASN A 469 0.48 -12.58 13.10
C ASN A 469 0.02 -13.84 12.37
N VAL A 470 -0.45 -13.66 11.14
CA VAL A 470 -1.07 -14.74 10.34
C VAL A 470 -0.13 -15.92 10.10
N LYS A 471 1.18 -15.68 9.89
CA LYS A 471 2.15 -16.75 9.63
C LYS A 471 2.39 -17.63 10.85
N ILE A 472 2.35 -17.03 12.04
CA ILE A 472 2.53 -17.76 13.30
C ILE A 472 1.23 -18.50 13.62
N LYS A 473 0.09 -17.80 13.62
CA LYS A 473 -1.20 -18.39 13.99
C LYS A 473 -1.70 -19.47 13.03
N ALA A 474 -1.40 -19.36 11.72
CA ALA A 474 -1.73 -20.42 10.78
C ALA A 474 -1.03 -21.75 11.07
N LYS A 475 0.15 -21.72 11.72
CA LYS A 475 0.87 -22.93 12.13
C LYS A 475 0.31 -23.51 13.43
N GLU A 476 -0.20 -22.66 14.31
CA GLU A 476 -0.80 -23.06 15.59
C GLU A 476 -2.22 -23.62 15.43
N ILE A 477 -2.98 -23.15 14.44
CA ILE A 477 -4.40 -23.51 14.27
C ILE A 477 -4.54 -24.64 13.26
N TYR A 478 -4.76 -25.87 13.76
CA TYR A 478 -4.94 -27.04 12.90
C TYR A 478 -6.12 -26.91 11.92
N GLY A 479 -5.81 -27.04 10.63
CA GLY A 479 -6.78 -26.96 9.53
C GLY A 479 -7.15 -25.53 9.11
N VAL A 480 -6.39 -24.52 9.55
CA VAL A 480 -6.56 -23.12 9.11
C VAL A 480 -5.26 -22.64 8.47
N GLY A 481 -5.27 -22.53 7.13
CA GLY A 481 -4.12 -21.98 6.40
C GLY A 481 -4.06 -20.44 6.43
N GLU A 482 -2.89 -19.88 6.11
CA GLU A 482 -2.66 -18.43 6.03
C GLU A 482 -3.68 -17.71 5.14
N ALA A 483 -4.07 -18.32 4.02
CA ALA A 483 -5.06 -17.78 3.11
C ALA A 483 -6.44 -17.58 3.75
N SER A 484 -6.86 -18.49 4.64
CA SER A 484 -8.12 -18.40 5.37
C SER A 484 -8.08 -17.26 6.39
N LEU A 485 -7.01 -17.18 7.18
CA LEU A 485 -6.81 -16.10 8.16
C LEU A 485 -6.75 -14.71 7.50
N ASN A 486 -6.03 -14.57 6.38
CA ASN A 486 -5.98 -13.32 5.63
C ASN A 486 -7.36 -12.92 5.07
N LYS A 487 -8.12 -13.89 4.55
CA LYS A 487 -9.49 -13.66 4.07
C LYS A 487 -10.41 -13.22 5.21
N TRP A 488 -10.30 -13.87 6.38
CA TRP A 488 -11.09 -13.50 7.56
C TRP A 488 -10.70 -12.13 8.10
N ARG A 489 -9.41 -11.75 8.13
CA ARG A 489 -8.97 -10.39 8.48
C ARG A 489 -9.55 -9.35 7.52
N GLN A 490 -9.55 -9.62 6.22
CA GLN A 490 -10.14 -8.71 5.22
C GLN A 490 -11.64 -8.51 5.48
N ASN A 491 -12.37 -9.58 5.72
CA ASN A 491 -13.81 -9.52 6.01
C ASN A 491 -14.09 -8.83 7.35
N ALA A 492 -13.25 -9.08 8.36
CA ALA A 492 -13.36 -8.47 9.68
C ALA A 492 -13.15 -6.95 9.65
N ARG A 493 -12.30 -6.42 8.75
CA ARG A 493 -12.15 -4.97 8.53
C ARG A 493 -13.44 -4.34 8.00
N GLN A 494 -14.07 -4.99 7.03
CA GLN A 494 -15.30 -4.49 6.40
C GLN A 494 -16.43 -4.33 7.42
N ILE A 495 -16.64 -5.32 8.28
CA ILE A 495 -17.69 -5.24 9.31
C ILE A 495 -17.34 -4.33 10.50
N SER A 496 -16.07 -3.98 10.69
CA SER A 496 -15.66 -3.03 11.73
C SER A 496 -15.75 -1.57 11.30
N GLU A 497 -15.88 -1.32 10.00
CA GLU A 497 -16.04 0.00 9.39
C GLU A 497 -17.52 0.37 9.15
N ASP A 498 -18.43 -0.61 9.21
CA ASP A 498 -19.90 -0.47 9.18
C ASP A 498 -20.51 -0.29 10.59
#